data_AF-A0A1I6GIV0-F1
#
_entry.id   AF-A0A1I6GIV0-F1
#
_cell.length_a   1.000
_cell.length_b   1.000
_cell.length_c   1.000
_cell.angle_alpha   90.00
_cell.angle_beta   90.00
_cell.angle_gamma   90.00
#
_symmetry.space_group_name_H-M   'P 1'
#
loop_
_entity.id
_entity.type
_entity.pdbx_description
1 polymer ?
#
loop_
_entity_poly.entity_id
_entity_poly.type
_entity_poly.pdbx_seq_one_letter_code
_entity_poly.pdbx_strand_id
1 'polypeptide(L)'
;MRQQAYGYAAVTLFCLGIAPVVQAELQPISDDTMGEVTGQAFMQVENIPGTNHEFTRMTLGVDVETRVNVDNIKVGETDQGIDFAAQHLALGHIARTDGVQFNGRSYSAGETVHFEAIKPYIELASDPTEGDRLSGFRMGFAQARGSVSSLTSSFSGNIGLKLDDGSGNVYDATLFDQNTVATDYRASHIGINDGTADCANGVNCAPLTQLQSLIVGEENTDGTTGFTSDFFIGFQREGVDWQSPDGSTVINAGQGVFINLPTSMTVNMNQLITQGVDRLQTHRQDMGTKLF
;
A
#
# COMPACT_ATOMS: atom_id res chain seq x y z
N MET A 1 -10.52 -26.72 -83.03
CA MET A 1 -10.08 -26.72 -81.62
C MET A 1 -8.98 -25.68 -81.42
N ARG A 2 -9.33 -24.40 -81.27
CA ARG A 2 -8.35 -23.32 -81.06
C ARG A 2 -8.98 -22.07 -80.42
N GLN A 3 -9.92 -22.27 -79.49
CA GLN A 3 -10.73 -21.21 -78.87
C GLN A 3 -10.66 -21.15 -77.34
N GLN A 4 -9.81 -21.95 -76.67
CA GLN A 4 -9.79 -22.02 -75.20
C GLN A 4 -8.57 -21.38 -74.50
N ALA A 5 -7.67 -20.72 -75.23
CA ALA A 5 -6.44 -20.17 -74.63
C ALA A 5 -6.52 -18.68 -74.20
N TYR A 6 -7.53 -17.92 -74.65
CA TYR A 6 -7.63 -16.48 -74.35
C TYR A 6 -8.62 -16.13 -73.22
N GLY A 7 -9.41 -17.10 -72.75
CA GLY A 7 -10.42 -16.86 -71.70
C GLY A 7 -9.84 -16.77 -70.28
N TYR A 8 -8.70 -17.42 -70.01
CA TYR A 8 -8.13 -17.48 -68.66
C TYR A 8 -7.14 -16.36 -68.34
N ALA A 9 -6.61 -15.64 -69.34
CA ALA A 9 -5.72 -14.50 -69.13
C ALA A 9 -6.48 -13.20 -68.81
N ALA A 10 -7.74 -13.07 -69.26
CA ALA A 10 -8.56 -11.88 -68.99
C ALA A 10 -9.16 -11.88 -67.57
N VAL A 11 -9.44 -13.06 -66.99
CA VAL A 11 -10.04 -13.18 -65.65
C VAL A 11 -9.00 -12.98 -64.55
N THR A 12 -7.73 -13.31 -64.79
CA THR A 12 -6.64 -13.08 -63.81
C THR A 12 -6.21 -11.62 -63.70
N LEU A 13 -6.37 -10.81 -64.76
CA LEU A 13 -6.08 -9.36 -64.70
C LEU A 13 -7.20 -8.54 -64.04
N PHE A 14 -8.45 -9.01 -64.04
CA PHE A 14 -9.56 -8.27 -63.45
C PHE A 14 -9.67 -8.45 -61.93
N CYS A 15 -9.12 -9.53 -61.36
CA CYS A 15 -9.14 -9.79 -59.91
C CYS A 15 -7.99 -9.13 -59.12
N LEU A 16 -7.03 -8.49 -59.78
CA LEU A 16 -5.93 -7.73 -59.14
C LEU A 16 -6.22 -6.23 -58.99
N GLY A 17 -7.38 -5.76 -59.46
CA GLY A 17 -7.73 -4.33 -59.51
C GLY A 17 -8.43 -3.75 -58.28
N ILE A 18 -8.66 -4.54 -57.23
CA ILE A 18 -9.34 -4.07 -56.01
C ILE A 18 -8.52 -4.47 -54.79
N ALA A 19 -7.29 -3.97 -54.70
CA ALA A 19 -6.66 -3.84 -53.40
C ALA A 19 -7.34 -2.64 -52.72
N PRO A 20 -7.98 -2.79 -51.55
CA PRO A 20 -8.29 -1.62 -50.74
C PRO A 20 -6.95 -0.97 -50.44
N VAL A 21 -6.69 0.19 -51.04
CA VAL A 21 -5.62 1.06 -50.60
C VAL A 21 -6.06 1.50 -49.22
N VAL A 22 -5.60 0.78 -48.20
CA VAL A 22 -5.63 1.28 -46.84
C VAL A 22 -4.71 2.49 -46.88
N GLN A 23 -5.29 3.66 -47.11
CA GLN A 23 -4.67 4.90 -46.71
C GLN A 23 -4.66 4.88 -45.19
N ALA A 24 -3.64 4.22 -44.63
CA ALA A 24 -3.16 4.54 -43.30
C ALA A 24 -2.54 5.92 -43.42
N GLU A 25 -3.39 6.94 -43.54
CA GLU A 25 -2.98 8.30 -43.29
C GLU A 25 -2.61 8.30 -41.80
N LEU A 26 -1.31 8.39 -41.51
CA LEU A 26 -0.84 8.73 -40.18
C LEU A 26 -1.34 10.14 -39.93
N GLN A 27 -2.58 10.27 -39.44
CA GLN A 27 -3.09 11.55 -39.02
C GLN A 27 -2.29 11.89 -37.76
N PRO A 28 -1.41 12.90 -37.80
CA PRO A 28 -0.72 13.32 -36.61
C PRO A 28 -1.80 13.69 -35.59
N ILE A 29 -1.68 13.10 -34.41
CA ILE A 29 -2.52 13.42 -33.26
C ILE A 29 -2.55 14.95 -33.12
N SER A 30 -3.74 15.56 -33.06
CA SER A 30 -3.85 17.02 -32.96
C SER A 30 -3.31 17.49 -31.62
N ASP A 31 -2.88 18.74 -31.50
CA ASP A 31 -2.40 19.29 -30.21
C ASP A 31 -3.45 19.14 -29.09
N ASP A 32 -4.75 19.23 -29.41
CA ASP A 32 -5.85 19.00 -28.46
C ASP A 32 -5.91 17.54 -27.98
N THR A 33 -5.78 16.57 -28.90
CA THR A 33 -5.73 15.14 -28.56
C THR A 33 -4.39 14.75 -27.93
N MET A 34 -3.30 15.44 -28.27
CA MET A 34 -2.00 15.32 -27.60
C MET A 34 -2.04 15.88 -26.19
N GLY A 35 -2.83 16.93 -25.94
CA GLY A 35 -3.06 17.45 -24.59
C GLY A 35 -3.76 16.43 -23.70
N GLU A 36 -4.75 15.71 -24.24
CA GLU A 36 -5.43 14.61 -23.54
C GLU A 36 -4.50 13.40 -23.30
N VAL A 37 -3.73 12.99 -24.32
CA VAL A 37 -2.84 11.81 -24.23
C VAL A 37 -1.58 12.07 -23.41
N THR A 38 -1.01 13.28 -23.48
CA THR A 38 0.21 13.64 -22.72
C THR A 38 -0.13 13.92 -21.25
N GLY A 39 -1.32 14.45 -20.95
CA GLY A 39 -1.77 14.72 -19.58
C GLY A 39 -2.07 13.46 -18.76
N GLN A 40 -2.75 12.47 -19.37
CA GLN A 40 -3.07 11.20 -18.70
C GLN A 40 -1.85 10.30 -18.44
N ALA A 41 -0.76 10.48 -19.19
CA ALA A 41 0.49 9.79 -18.91
C ALA A 41 1.13 10.23 -17.58
N PHE A 42 0.88 11.47 -17.13
CA PHE A 42 1.44 12.02 -15.89
C PHE A 42 0.45 12.05 -14.73
N MET A 43 -0.84 12.30 -14.99
CA MET A 43 -1.87 12.34 -13.95
C MET A 43 -3.20 11.81 -14.49
N GLN A 44 -3.73 10.79 -13.83
CA GLN A 44 -5.04 10.23 -14.09
C GLN A 44 -6.03 10.72 -13.04
N VAL A 45 -7.21 11.16 -13.48
CA VAL A 45 -8.32 11.50 -12.59
C VAL A 45 -9.49 10.59 -12.92
N GLU A 46 -10.03 9.92 -11.92
CA GLU A 46 -11.16 9.01 -12.06
C GLU A 46 -12.21 9.24 -10.96
N ASN A 47 -13.48 9.06 -11.31
CA ASN A 47 -14.58 9.07 -10.36
C ASN A 47 -15.03 7.63 -10.12
N ILE A 48 -15.03 7.21 -8.85
CA ILE A 48 -15.33 5.85 -8.44
C ILE A 48 -16.64 5.91 -7.62
N PRO A 49 -17.72 5.25 -8.05
CA PRO A 49 -18.94 5.22 -7.28
C PRO A 49 -18.77 4.36 -6.02
N GLY A 50 -19.22 4.88 -4.88
CA GLY A 50 -19.33 4.15 -3.63
C GLY A 50 -20.79 3.98 -3.19
N THR A 51 -20.99 3.24 -2.11
CA THR A 51 -22.34 3.02 -1.55
C THR A 51 -22.89 4.28 -0.89
N ASN A 52 -22.08 4.93 -0.05
CA ASN A 52 -22.46 6.11 0.74
C ASN A 52 -21.74 7.40 0.32
N HIS A 53 -20.65 7.26 -0.45
CA HIS A 53 -19.79 8.37 -0.88
C HIS A 53 -19.49 8.25 -2.37
N GLU A 54 -19.27 9.38 -3.02
CA GLU A 54 -18.63 9.44 -4.33
C GLU A 54 -17.14 9.74 -4.16
N PHE A 55 -16.30 8.99 -4.88
CA PHE A 55 -14.86 9.12 -4.76
C PHE A 55 -14.25 9.75 -6.00
N THR A 56 -13.30 10.67 -5.81
CA THR A 56 -12.46 11.20 -6.89
C THR A 56 -11.01 10.86 -6.59
N ARG A 57 -10.41 9.99 -7.40
CA ARG A 57 -8.99 9.61 -7.29
C ARG A 57 -8.16 10.36 -8.32
N MET A 58 -7.06 10.91 -7.84
CA MET A 58 -6.02 11.58 -8.62
C MET A 58 -4.72 10.80 -8.48
N THR A 59 -4.35 10.05 -9.51
CA THR A 59 -3.17 9.16 -9.53
C THR A 59 -2.06 9.76 -10.38
N LEU A 60 -0.83 9.81 -9.86
CA LEU A 60 0.34 10.26 -10.60
C LEU A 60 1.00 9.09 -11.33
N GLY A 61 1.41 9.30 -12.59
CA GLY A 61 2.10 8.32 -13.43
C GLY A 61 3.60 8.22 -13.13
N VAL A 62 3.99 8.20 -11.85
CA VAL A 62 5.40 8.14 -11.42
C VAL A 62 5.65 6.98 -10.46
N ASP A 63 6.88 6.47 -10.50
CA ASP A 63 7.38 5.47 -9.56
C ASP A 63 8.38 6.14 -8.61
N VAL A 64 8.22 5.90 -7.31
CA VAL A 64 8.95 6.56 -6.24
C VAL A 64 9.75 5.53 -5.46
N GLU A 65 11.06 5.70 -5.43
CA GLU A 65 11.95 5.01 -4.50
C GLU A 65 12.41 6.03 -3.45
N THR A 66 12.01 5.84 -2.19
CA THR A 66 12.25 6.84 -1.15
C THR A 66 12.89 6.25 0.10
N ARG A 67 13.60 7.12 0.82
CA ARG A 67 14.01 6.87 2.20
C ARG A 67 13.68 8.10 3.03
N VAL A 68 12.76 7.96 3.96
CA VAL A 68 12.26 9.06 4.79
C VAL A 68 12.63 8.77 6.24
N ASN A 69 12.98 9.80 7.01
CA ASN A 69 13.13 9.71 8.46
C ASN A 69 12.42 10.90 9.11
N VAL A 70 11.63 10.63 10.14
CA VAL A 70 10.86 11.61 10.89
C VAL A 70 11.08 11.34 12.38
N ASP A 71 11.58 12.32 13.11
CA ASP A 71 11.91 12.15 14.53
C ASP A 71 10.67 11.88 15.39
N ASN A 72 9.59 12.63 15.14
CA ASN A 72 8.33 12.49 15.85
C ASN A 72 7.17 12.88 14.94
N ILE A 73 6.12 12.05 14.92
CA ILE A 73 4.88 12.31 14.20
C ILE A 73 3.70 12.10 15.13
N LYS A 74 2.78 13.07 15.12
CA LYS A 74 1.49 13.03 15.82
C LYS A 74 0.44 13.59 14.89
N VAL A 75 -0.61 12.82 14.62
CA VAL A 75 -1.70 13.23 13.74
C VAL A 75 -3.03 12.74 14.31
N GLY A 76 -4.09 13.54 14.13
CA GLY A 76 -5.39 13.27 14.75
C GLY A 76 -5.41 13.49 16.26
N GLU A 77 -4.65 14.48 16.75
CA GLU A 77 -4.65 14.86 18.16
C GLU A 77 -5.93 15.65 18.51
N THR A 78 -6.66 15.14 19.50
CA THR A 78 -7.85 15.76 20.09
C THR A 78 -7.70 15.74 21.62
N ASP A 79 -8.63 16.39 22.33
CA ASP A 79 -8.66 16.35 23.80
C ASP A 79 -8.78 14.92 24.38
N GLN A 80 -9.20 13.96 23.56
CA GLN A 80 -9.39 12.56 23.95
C GLN A 80 -8.19 11.66 23.64
N GLY A 81 -7.14 12.16 22.98
CA GLY A 81 -5.99 11.36 22.55
C GLY A 81 -5.57 11.61 21.10
N ILE A 82 -4.70 10.76 20.57
CA ILE A 82 -4.04 10.94 19.28
C ILE A 82 -4.28 9.70 18.43
N ASP A 83 -4.77 9.86 17.20
CA ASP A 83 -5.05 8.74 16.30
C ASP A 83 -3.78 8.00 15.83
N PHE A 84 -2.73 8.74 15.48
CA PHE A 84 -1.43 8.15 15.18
C PHE A 84 -0.31 8.93 15.85
N ALA A 85 0.47 8.23 16.68
CA ALA A 85 1.63 8.78 17.36
C ALA A 85 2.79 7.80 17.28
N ALA A 86 3.90 8.25 16.72
CA ALA A 86 5.12 7.46 16.61
C ALA A 86 6.38 8.32 16.67
N GLN A 87 7.46 7.73 17.20
CA GLN A 87 8.79 8.32 17.17
C GLN A 87 9.68 7.56 16.19
N HIS A 88 10.67 8.24 15.63
CA HIS A 88 11.68 7.67 14.72
C HIS A 88 11.05 6.91 13.55
N LEU A 89 9.98 7.45 12.99
CA LEU A 89 9.34 6.88 11.81
C LEU A 89 10.34 6.94 10.65
N ALA A 90 10.52 5.81 9.97
CA ALA A 90 11.35 5.71 8.80
C ALA A 90 10.70 4.84 7.73
N LEU A 91 10.87 5.25 6.48
CA LEU A 91 10.55 4.45 5.30
C LEU A 91 11.86 4.07 4.62
N GLY A 92 12.01 2.80 4.28
CA GLY A 92 13.27 2.24 3.80
C GLY A 92 14.32 2.11 4.92
N HIS A 93 15.41 1.40 4.63
CA HIS A 93 16.46 1.12 5.61
C HIS A 93 17.82 0.93 4.92
N ILE A 94 18.84 0.64 5.72
CA ILE A 94 20.19 0.31 5.28
C ILE A 94 20.46 -1.14 5.69
N ALA A 95 20.95 -1.96 4.76
CA ALA A 95 21.32 -3.32 5.07
C ALA A 95 22.48 -3.33 6.07
N ARG A 96 22.28 -3.96 7.24
CA ARG A 96 23.28 -4.00 8.31
C ARG A 96 24.39 -5.03 8.04
N THR A 97 24.05 -6.10 7.33
CA THR A 97 24.94 -7.23 7.04
C THR A 97 24.93 -7.56 5.56
N ASP A 98 25.99 -8.20 5.08
CA ASP A 98 26.08 -8.65 3.69
C ASP A 98 25.12 -9.81 3.40
N GLY A 99 24.59 -9.84 2.18
CA GLY A 99 23.82 -10.97 1.65
C GLY A 99 22.35 -10.99 2.04
N VAL A 100 21.85 -9.99 2.77
CA VAL A 100 20.43 -9.94 3.15
C VAL A 100 19.58 -9.70 1.90
N GLN A 101 18.49 -10.47 1.78
CA GLN A 101 17.56 -10.35 0.66
C GLN A 101 16.41 -9.44 1.06
N PHE A 102 16.15 -8.42 0.24
CA PHE A 102 14.93 -7.62 0.31
C PHE A 102 14.34 -7.52 -1.09
N ASN A 103 13.04 -7.73 -1.23
CA ASN A 103 12.34 -7.59 -2.51
C ASN A 103 12.94 -8.46 -3.64
N GLY A 104 13.49 -9.62 -3.28
CA GLY A 104 14.17 -10.55 -4.21
C GLY A 104 15.56 -10.10 -4.68
N ARG A 105 16.16 -9.07 -4.07
CA ARG A 105 17.53 -8.60 -4.34
C ARG A 105 18.42 -8.77 -3.12
N SER A 106 19.68 -9.11 -3.36
CA SER A 106 20.71 -9.17 -2.32
C SER A 106 21.32 -7.79 -2.10
N TYR A 107 21.50 -7.42 -0.83
CA TYR A 107 22.14 -6.18 -0.44
C TYR A 107 23.40 -6.47 0.39
N SER A 108 24.43 -5.67 0.14
CA SER A 108 25.66 -5.64 0.94
C SER A 108 25.49 -4.70 2.13
N ALA A 109 26.31 -4.89 3.17
CA ALA A 109 26.31 -4.04 4.34
C ALA A 109 26.54 -2.57 3.94
N GLY A 110 25.70 -1.67 4.45
CA GLY A 110 25.73 -0.24 4.15
C GLY A 110 24.98 0.17 2.88
N GLU A 111 24.43 -0.76 2.10
CA GLU A 111 23.57 -0.42 0.96
C GLU A 111 22.19 0.03 1.40
N THR A 112 21.59 0.95 0.64
CA THR A 112 20.25 1.48 0.93
C THR A 112 19.20 0.59 0.28
N VAL A 113 18.21 0.19 1.08
CA VAL A 113 17.00 -0.49 0.65
C VAL A 113 15.87 0.54 0.69
N HIS A 114 15.40 0.95 -0.49
CA HIS A 114 14.37 1.96 -0.62
C HIS A 114 12.99 1.41 -0.30
N PHE A 115 12.09 2.27 0.18
CA PHE A 115 10.66 2.01 0.10
C PHE A 115 10.20 2.30 -1.34
N GLU A 116 9.59 1.32 -1.97
CA GLU A 116 9.12 1.38 -3.35
C GLU A 116 7.62 1.68 -3.38
N ALA A 117 7.25 2.74 -4.07
CA ALA A 117 5.91 3.29 -4.13
C ALA A 117 5.57 3.62 -5.58
N ILE A 118 4.66 2.86 -6.18
CA ILE A 118 4.27 2.97 -7.59
C ILE A 118 2.93 3.68 -7.68
N LYS A 119 2.87 4.69 -8.55
CA LYS A 119 1.66 5.48 -8.84
C LYS A 119 0.99 6.01 -7.56
N PRO A 120 1.60 6.99 -6.87
CA PRO A 120 0.97 7.64 -5.73
C PRO A 120 -0.35 8.29 -6.14
N TYR A 121 -1.33 8.24 -5.24
CA TYR A 121 -2.62 8.87 -5.46
C TYR A 121 -3.12 9.66 -4.24
N ILE A 122 -3.96 10.64 -4.52
CA ILE A 122 -4.84 11.28 -3.53
C ILE A 122 -6.28 10.93 -3.93
N GLU A 123 -7.09 10.51 -2.98
CA GLU A 123 -8.49 10.19 -3.22
C GLU A 123 -9.38 10.93 -2.24
N LEU A 124 -10.41 11.60 -2.76
CA LEU A 124 -11.38 12.36 -2.00
C LEU A 124 -12.66 11.55 -1.88
N ALA A 125 -13.33 11.60 -0.72
CA ALA A 125 -14.65 11.04 -0.49
C ALA A 125 -15.64 12.18 -0.22
N SER A 126 -16.71 12.26 -1.00
CA SER A 126 -17.76 13.26 -0.84
C SER A 126 -19.11 12.60 -0.60
N ASP A 127 -19.92 13.17 0.28
CA ASP A 127 -21.29 12.70 0.53
C ASP A 127 -22.26 13.37 -0.46
N PRO A 128 -22.83 12.64 -1.44
CA PRO A 128 -23.73 13.20 -2.43
C PRO A 128 -25.09 13.61 -1.84
N THR A 129 -25.45 13.10 -0.65
CA THR A 129 -26.70 13.43 0.05
C THR A 129 -26.60 14.76 0.80
N GLU A 130 -25.38 15.21 1.10
CA GLU A 130 -25.07 16.47 1.78
C GLU A 130 -24.51 17.55 0.83
N GLY A 131 -24.85 17.48 -0.46
CA GLY A 131 -24.43 18.47 -1.46
C GLY A 131 -22.94 18.42 -1.77
N ASP A 132 -22.41 17.20 -1.95
CA ASP A 132 -21.01 16.89 -2.25
C ASP A 132 -20.04 17.41 -1.18
N ARG A 133 -20.47 17.38 0.08
CA ARG A 133 -19.62 17.76 1.21
C ARG A 133 -18.47 16.77 1.32
N LEU A 134 -17.24 17.27 1.42
CA LEU A 134 -16.05 16.45 1.66
C LEU A 134 -16.15 15.74 3.02
N SER A 135 -16.24 14.41 2.99
CA SER A 135 -16.26 13.51 4.14
C SER A 135 -14.85 13.14 4.58
N GLY A 136 -13.91 13.05 3.64
CA GLY A 136 -12.51 12.77 3.93
C GLY A 136 -11.63 12.70 2.69
N PHE A 137 -10.34 12.49 2.90
CA PHE A 137 -9.39 12.17 1.84
C PHE A 137 -8.38 11.14 2.31
N ARG A 138 -7.81 10.37 1.39
CA ARG A 138 -6.66 9.49 1.66
C ARG A 138 -5.55 9.71 0.65
N MET A 139 -4.36 9.33 1.07
CA MET A 139 -3.17 9.27 0.22
C MET A 139 -2.61 7.87 0.29
N GLY A 140 -2.29 7.30 -0.87
CA GLY A 140 -1.79 5.93 -0.97
C GLY A 140 -0.96 5.72 -2.23
N PHE A 141 -0.65 4.46 -2.50
CA PHE A 141 0.04 4.05 -3.71
C PHE A 141 -0.75 2.94 -4.38
N ALA A 142 -0.78 2.90 -5.71
CA ALA A 142 -1.40 1.77 -6.40
C ALA A 142 -0.69 0.46 -6.05
N GLN A 143 0.63 0.52 -5.82
CA GLN A 143 1.45 -0.58 -5.32
C GLN A 143 2.53 -0.03 -4.38
N ALA A 144 2.73 -0.67 -3.24
CA ALA A 144 3.78 -0.33 -2.27
C ALA A 144 4.50 -1.58 -1.76
N ARG A 145 5.80 -1.46 -1.49
CA ARG A 145 6.55 -2.42 -0.68
C ARG A 145 7.76 -1.78 -0.02
N GLY A 146 8.18 -2.35 1.10
CA GLY A 146 9.41 -1.98 1.77
C GLY A 146 9.24 -1.83 3.27
N SER A 147 10.31 -1.44 3.95
CA SER A 147 10.30 -1.36 5.41
C SER A 147 9.69 -0.06 5.92
N VAL A 148 8.89 -0.19 6.99
CA VAL A 148 8.43 0.90 7.85
C VAL A 148 8.96 0.63 9.25
N SER A 149 9.76 1.53 9.80
CA SER A 149 10.31 1.40 11.15
C SER A 149 9.84 2.55 12.03
N SER A 150 9.38 2.27 13.24
CA SER A 150 8.90 3.31 14.17
C SER A 150 8.82 2.81 15.60
N LEU A 151 8.71 3.73 16.56
CA LEU A 151 8.26 3.45 17.93
C LEU A 151 6.84 3.98 18.06
N THR A 152 5.85 3.15 17.76
CA THR A 152 4.44 3.54 17.72
C THR A 152 3.81 3.41 19.11
N SER A 153 3.25 4.50 19.62
CA SER A 153 2.55 4.54 20.91
C SER A 153 1.03 4.58 20.78
N SER A 154 0.51 5.06 19.64
CA SER A 154 -0.91 5.00 19.33
C SER A 154 -1.12 4.82 17.82
N PHE A 155 -2.05 3.96 17.44
CA PHE A 155 -2.33 3.62 16.05
C PHE A 155 -3.84 3.41 15.82
N SER A 156 -4.41 4.21 14.93
CA SER A 156 -5.74 4.00 14.36
C SER A 156 -5.60 3.47 12.94
N GLY A 157 -6.19 2.32 12.66
CA GLY A 157 -6.04 1.67 11.37
C GLY A 157 -6.02 0.15 11.42
N ASN A 158 -5.38 -0.43 10.41
CA ASN A 158 -5.13 -1.87 10.29
C ASN A 158 -3.63 -2.12 10.08
N ILE A 159 -3.10 -3.12 10.78
CA ILE A 159 -1.77 -3.68 10.53
C ILE A 159 -1.97 -5.13 10.08
N GLY A 160 -1.69 -5.41 8.81
CA GLY A 160 -1.81 -6.75 8.22
C GLY A 160 -0.69 -7.70 8.65
N LEU A 161 -0.44 -7.81 9.95
CA LEU A 161 0.56 -8.71 10.55
C LEU A 161 -0.08 -10.06 10.85
N LYS A 162 0.68 -11.14 10.63
CA LYS A 162 0.32 -12.48 11.11
C LYS A 162 1.11 -12.84 12.37
N LEU A 163 0.47 -13.55 13.29
CA LEU A 163 1.07 -13.98 14.54
C LEU A 163 0.98 -15.51 14.68
N ASP A 164 2.13 -16.14 14.94
CA ASP A 164 2.23 -17.57 15.27
C ASP A 164 2.22 -17.75 16.79
N ASP A 165 1.32 -18.59 17.30
CA ASP A 165 1.18 -18.90 18.73
C ASP A 165 2.35 -19.74 19.31
N GLY A 166 3.27 -20.20 18.46
CA GLY A 166 4.40 -21.06 18.82
C GLY A 166 4.06 -22.55 18.87
N SER A 167 2.79 -22.90 18.62
CA SER A 167 2.30 -24.27 18.41
C SER A 167 2.07 -24.56 16.91
N GLY A 168 2.36 -23.59 16.04
CA GLY A 168 2.19 -23.69 14.58
C GLY A 168 0.83 -23.20 14.09
N ASN A 169 -0.01 -22.59 14.95
CA ASN A 169 -1.23 -21.93 14.50
C ASN A 169 -0.92 -20.45 14.20
N VAL A 170 -1.38 -19.99 13.04
CA VAL A 170 -1.18 -18.61 12.60
C VAL A 170 -2.52 -17.87 12.62
N TYR A 171 -2.51 -16.69 13.22
CA TYR A 171 -3.65 -15.80 13.38
C TYR A 171 -3.39 -14.48 12.68
N ASP A 172 -4.44 -13.82 12.19
CA ASP A 172 -4.34 -12.41 11.85
C ASP A 172 -4.25 -11.59 13.15
N ALA A 173 -3.29 -10.69 13.21
CA ALA A 173 -3.07 -9.87 14.39
C ALA A 173 -4.26 -8.96 14.64
N THR A 174 -4.63 -8.81 15.90
CA THR A 174 -5.68 -7.90 16.34
C THR A 174 -5.04 -6.76 17.12
N LEU A 175 -5.47 -5.54 16.83
CA LEU A 175 -5.11 -4.35 17.58
C LEU A 175 -5.96 -4.24 18.85
N PHE A 176 -5.35 -3.81 19.95
CA PHE A 176 -5.98 -3.70 21.26
C PHE A 176 -5.67 -2.36 21.94
N ASP A 177 -6.60 -1.93 22.78
CA ASP A 177 -6.32 -0.94 23.81
C ASP A 177 -5.55 -1.55 24.99
N GLN A 178 -5.19 -0.73 25.97
CA GLN A 178 -4.44 -1.19 27.15
C GLN A 178 -5.25 -2.14 28.06
N ASN A 179 -6.58 -2.18 27.91
CA ASN A 179 -7.48 -3.03 28.68
C ASN A 179 -7.82 -4.35 27.97
N THR A 180 -7.11 -4.68 26.88
CA THR A 180 -7.37 -5.87 26.06
C THR A 180 -8.72 -5.83 25.33
N VAL A 181 -9.23 -4.64 25.03
CA VAL A 181 -10.40 -4.47 24.16
C VAL A 181 -9.92 -4.35 22.72
N ALA A 182 -10.39 -5.24 21.85
CA ALA A 182 -10.07 -5.20 20.42
C ALA A 182 -10.58 -3.88 19.82
N THR A 183 -9.71 -3.16 19.11
CA THR A 183 -10.02 -1.86 18.53
C THR A 183 -9.09 -1.54 17.36
N ASP A 184 -9.62 -0.88 16.35
CA ASP A 184 -8.89 -0.25 15.25
C ASP A 184 -8.68 1.26 15.49
N TYR A 185 -9.04 1.78 16.67
CA TYR A 185 -8.99 3.19 17.00
C TYR A 185 -8.07 3.43 18.20
N ARG A 186 -6.98 4.18 17.98
CA ARG A 186 -6.00 4.58 19.01
C ARG A 186 -5.44 3.39 19.80
N ALA A 187 -5.27 2.26 19.12
CA ALA A 187 -4.70 1.06 19.70
C ALA A 187 -3.29 1.33 20.23
N SER A 188 -2.94 0.66 21.32
CA SER A 188 -1.61 0.75 21.94
C SER A 188 -0.90 -0.61 21.97
N HIS A 189 -1.63 -1.68 21.68
CA HIS A 189 -1.16 -3.05 21.72
C HIS A 189 -1.60 -3.82 20.47
N ILE A 190 -0.94 -4.95 20.23
CA ILE A 190 -1.25 -5.89 19.16
C ILE A 190 -1.05 -7.32 19.67
N GLY A 191 -1.90 -8.26 19.23
CA GLY A 191 -1.89 -9.61 19.76
C GLY A 191 -2.81 -10.57 19.04
N ILE A 192 -3.00 -11.75 19.63
CA ILE A 192 -3.90 -12.80 19.15
C ILE A 192 -5.22 -12.71 19.91
N ASN A 193 -6.34 -12.55 19.20
CA ASN A 193 -7.67 -12.49 19.80
C ASN A 193 -8.36 -13.87 19.85
N ASP A 194 -7.82 -14.78 20.66
CA ASP A 194 -8.34 -16.13 20.87
C ASP A 194 -9.16 -16.28 22.17
N GLY A 195 -9.42 -15.17 22.87
CA GLY A 195 -10.07 -15.13 24.18
C GLY A 195 -9.12 -15.32 25.37
N THR A 196 -7.82 -15.48 25.14
CA THR A 196 -6.80 -15.63 26.20
C THR A 196 -5.88 -14.41 26.35
N ALA A 197 -6.01 -13.42 25.46
CA ALA A 197 -5.22 -12.21 25.50
C ALA A 197 -5.35 -11.46 26.84
N ASP A 198 -4.22 -11.01 27.37
CA ASP A 198 -4.13 -10.11 28.51
C ASP A 198 -2.97 -9.13 28.27
N CYS A 199 -3.30 -7.96 27.74
CA CYS A 199 -2.32 -6.93 27.40
C CYS A 199 -1.66 -6.30 28.64
N ALA A 200 -2.30 -6.38 29.82
CA ALA A 200 -1.72 -5.87 31.05
C ALA A 200 -0.58 -6.77 31.57
N ASN A 201 -0.69 -8.08 31.33
CA ASN A 201 0.29 -9.07 31.76
C ASN A 201 1.17 -9.62 30.62
N GLY A 202 0.98 -9.13 29.39
CA GLY A 202 1.76 -9.55 28.22
C GLY A 202 1.47 -10.97 27.77
N VAL A 203 0.23 -11.46 27.93
CA VAL A 203 -0.20 -12.78 27.46
C VAL A 203 -0.88 -12.61 26.10
N ASN A 204 -0.34 -13.25 25.06
CA ASN A 204 -0.84 -13.16 23.68
C ASN A 204 -1.06 -11.73 23.17
N CYS A 205 -0.40 -10.76 23.78
CA CYS A 205 -0.54 -9.35 23.49
C CYS A 205 0.77 -8.62 23.86
N ALA A 206 1.20 -7.69 23.01
CA ALA A 206 2.40 -6.89 23.22
C ALA A 206 2.13 -5.41 22.90
N PRO A 207 2.79 -4.45 23.57
CA PRO A 207 2.67 -3.05 23.20
C PRO A 207 3.23 -2.81 21.80
N LEU A 208 2.61 -1.90 21.05
CA LEU A 208 3.02 -1.56 19.67
C LEU A 208 4.47 -1.05 19.60
N THR A 209 5.01 -0.53 20.70
CA THR A 209 6.44 -0.13 20.79
C THR A 209 7.41 -1.31 20.67
N GLN A 210 6.95 -2.55 20.82
CA GLN A 210 7.74 -3.75 20.55
C GLN A 210 7.84 -4.06 19.04
N LEU A 211 6.92 -3.54 18.23
CA LEU A 211 6.86 -3.78 16.79
C LEU A 211 7.62 -2.68 16.05
N GLN A 212 8.95 -2.69 16.13
CA GLN A 212 9.76 -1.54 15.72
C GLN A 212 10.04 -1.47 14.22
N SER A 213 9.82 -2.57 13.50
CA SER A 213 9.93 -2.61 12.04
C SER A 213 8.92 -3.57 11.45
N LEU A 214 8.32 -3.13 10.36
CA LEU A 214 7.34 -3.84 9.58
C LEU A 214 7.76 -3.83 8.11
N ILE A 215 7.47 -4.92 7.40
CA ILE A 215 7.69 -5.02 5.96
C ILE A 215 6.34 -4.91 5.27
N VAL A 216 6.09 -3.75 4.66
CA VAL A 216 4.91 -3.50 3.83
C VAL A 216 5.05 -4.29 2.54
N GLY A 217 3.95 -4.94 2.14
CA GLY A 217 3.89 -5.77 0.95
C GLY A 217 3.06 -7.02 1.18
N GLU A 218 3.16 -7.95 0.24
CA GLU A 218 2.50 -9.25 0.29
C GLU A 218 3.53 -10.37 0.33
N GLU A 219 3.22 -11.49 0.97
CA GLU A 219 4.11 -12.65 0.98
C GLU A 219 3.90 -13.45 -0.32
N ASN A 220 4.93 -13.53 -1.16
CA ASN A 220 4.89 -14.32 -2.38
C ASN A 220 5.08 -15.81 -2.07
N THR A 221 4.68 -16.68 -3.00
CA THR A 221 4.85 -18.14 -2.89
C THR A 221 6.29 -18.62 -2.76
N ASP A 222 7.27 -17.78 -3.11
CA ASP A 222 8.70 -18.06 -3.00
C ASP A 222 9.32 -17.50 -1.69
N GLY A 223 8.50 -16.97 -0.79
CA GLY A 223 8.93 -16.36 0.48
C GLY A 223 9.53 -14.96 0.34
N THR A 224 9.44 -14.35 -0.86
CA THR A 224 9.84 -12.94 -1.05
C THR A 224 8.68 -11.98 -0.79
N THR A 225 8.99 -10.71 -0.53
CA THR A 225 7.97 -9.66 -0.40
C THR A 225 7.59 -9.10 -1.78
N GLY A 226 6.32 -9.31 -2.16
CA GLY A 226 5.64 -8.68 -3.29
C GLY A 226 5.06 -7.31 -2.94
N PHE A 227 4.52 -6.63 -3.96
CA PHE A 227 3.81 -5.36 -3.77
C PHE A 227 2.41 -5.60 -3.20
N THR A 228 1.98 -4.75 -2.26
CA THR A 228 0.57 -4.65 -1.85
C THR A 228 -0.08 -3.45 -2.53
N SER A 229 -1.38 -3.54 -2.84
CA SER A 229 -2.18 -2.42 -3.37
C SER A 229 -2.84 -1.57 -2.29
N ASP A 230 -2.80 -1.98 -1.03
CA ASP A 230 -3.75 -1.46 -0.05
C ASP A 230 -3.13 -0.48 0.96
N PHE A 231 -1.84 -0.14 0.80
CA PHE A 231 -1.20 0.84 1.68
C PHE A 231 -1.78 2.25 1.46
N PHE A 232 -2.36 2.84 2.52
CA PHE A 232 -2.78 4.24 2.52
C PHE A 232 -2.85 4.86 3.92
N ILE A 233 -2.87 6.19 3.96
CA ILE A 233 -3.24 7.00 5.12
C ILE A 233 -4.47 7.87 4.78
N GLY A 234 -5.52 7.76 5.58
CA GLY A 234 -6.80 8.45 5.45
C GLY A 234 -7.01 9.48 6.54
N PHE A 235 -7.73 10.54 6.18
CA PHE A 235 -8.16 11.64 7.02
C PHE A 235 -9.64 11.89 6.75
N GLN A 236 -10.51 11.53 7.69
CA GLN A 236 -11.95 11.59 7.48
C GLN A 236 -12.67 12.18 8.68
N ARG A 237 -13.74 12.90 8.40
CA ARG A 237 -14.60 13.57 9.38
C ARG A 237 -15.71 12.65 9.91
N GLU A 238 -15.95 11.55 9.23
CA GLU A 238 -16.96 10.53 9.49
C GLU A 238 -16.43 9.18 8.98
N GLY A 239 -17.20 8.10 9.16
CA GLY A 239 -16.82 6.79 8.62
C GLY A 239 -16.83 6.78 7.09
N VAL A 240 -15.78 6.26 6.46
CA VAL A 240 -15.66 6.14 5.00
C VAL A 240 -15.28 4.72 4.61
N ASP A 241 -16.00 4.17 3.62
CA ASP A 241 -15.76 2.84 3.05
C ASP A 241 -14.81 2.92 1.86
N TRP A 242 -13.52 2.96 2.13
CA TRP A 242 -12.50 3.09 1.09
C TRP A 242 -12.34 1.79 0.30
N GLN A 243 -12.45 1.83 -1.02
CA GLN A 243 -12.18 0.66 -1.87
C GLN A 243 -10.67 0.48 -2.09
N SER A 244 -10.14 -0.73 -2.21
CA SER A 244 -8.76 -0.90 -2.69
C SER A 244 -8.58 -0.34 -4.10
N PRO A 245 -7.36 0.02 -4.54
CA PRO A 245 -7.13 0.52 -5.90
C PRO A 245 -7.60 -0.43 -7.02
N ASP A 246 -7.58 -1.74 -6.77
CA ASP A 246 -8.08 -2.77 -7.68
C ASP A 246 -9.60 -3.05 -7.54
N GLY A 247 -10.27 -2.39 -6.57
CA GLY A 247 -11.69 -2.54 -6.28
C GLY A 247 -12.10 -3.88 -5.65
N SER A 248 -11.14 -4.70 -5.21
CA SER A 248 -11.40 -6.04 -4.68
C SER A 248 -11.81 -6.06 -3.20
N THR A 249 -11.37 -5.09 -2.42
CA THR A 249 -11.63 -5.01 -0.97
C THR A 249 -12.24 -3.66 -0.59
N VAL A 250 -13.02 -3.65 0.49
CA VAL A 250 -13.55 -2.42 1.11
C VAL A 250 -12.98 -2.35 2.52
N ILE A 251 -12.37 -1.21 2.84
CA ILE A 251 -11.72 -0.92 4.11
C ILE A 251 -12.53 0.17 4.79
N ASN A 252 -13.21 -0.21 5.88
CA ASN A 252 -13.98 0.73 6.69
C ASN A 252 -13.01 1.53 7.57
N ALA A 253 -12.91 2.83 7.31
CA ALA A 253 -12.12 3.74 8.11
C ALA A 253 -13.05 4.60 8.97
N GLY A 254 -12.93 4.50 10.30
CA GLY A 254 -13.67 5.36 11.23
C GLY A 254 -13.23 6.83 11.17
N GLN A 255 -13.96 7.72 11.84
CA GLN A 255 -13.61 9.14 11.93
C GLN A 255 -12.19 9.36 12.48
N GLY A 256 -11.45 10.32 11.91
CA GLY A 256 -10.11 10.71 12.34
C GLY A 256 -9.04 10.36 11.31
N VAL A 257 -7.85 10.01 11.79
CA VAL A 257 -6.77 9.45 10.97
C VAL A 257 -6.88 7.93 10.97
N PHE A 258 -6.70 7.31 9.81
CA PHE A 258 -6.67 5.85 9.66
C PHE A 258 -5.50 5.43 8.77
N ILE A 259 -4.70 4.45 9.19
CA ILE A 259 -3.60 3.92 8.38
C ILE A 259 -3.90 2.46 8.03
N ASN A 260 -3.98 2.12 6.76
CA ASN A 260 -3.95 0.73 6.33
C ASN A 260 -2.52 0.33 5.99
N LEU A 261 -1.98 -0.62 6.75
CA LEU A 261 -0.58 -1.07 6.66
C LEU A 261 -0.54 -2.59 6.41
N PRO A 262 -0.75 -3.05 5.17
CA PRO A 262 -0.61 -4.47 4.83
C PRO A 262 0.85 -4.89 4.98
N THR A 263 1.10 -6.07 5.58
CA THR A 263 2.46 -6.56 5.79
C THR A 263 2.62 -7.98 5.28
N SER A 264 3.83 -8.34 4.86
CA SER A 264 4.19 -9.70 4.44
C SER A 264 4.77 -10.53 5.59
N MET A 265 4.46 -10.17 6.84
CA MET A 265 5.17 -10.68 8.01
C MET A 265 4.32 -11.66 8.81
N THR A 266 4.94 -12.77 9.20
CA THR A 266 4.48 -13.64 10.29
C THR A 266 5.50 -13.58 11.42
N VAL A 267 5.06 -13.21 12.63
CA VAL A 267 5.91 -13.06 13.81
C VAL A 267 5.47 -14.02 14.89
N ASN A 268 6.41 -14.70 15.54
CA ASN A 268 6.09 -15.53 16.70
C ASN A 268 5.64 -14.65 17.89
N MET A 269 4.49 -14.98 18.49
CA MET A 269 3.89 -14.18 19.56
C MET A 269 4.80 -14.09 20.80
N ASN A 270 5.45 -15.20 21.19
CA ASN A 270 6.38 -15.20 22.32
C ASN A 270 7.64 -14.37 22.04
N GLN A 271 8.14 -14.39 20.79
CA GLN A 271 9.21 -13.47 20.37
C GLN A 271 8.75 -12.02 20.49
N LEU A 272 7.56 -11.68 19.97
CA LEU A 272 7.03 -10.33 20.02
C LEU A 272 6.87 -9.79 21.46
N ILE A 273 6.47 -10.64 22.40
CA ILE A 273 6.33 -10.27 23.83
C ILE A 273 7.70 -10.08 24.50
N THR A 274 8.64 -10.99 24.26
CA THR A 274 9.89 -11.05 25.04
C THR A 274 11.04 -10.25 24.45
N GLN A 275 11.09 -10.13 23.13
CA GLN A 275 12.18 -9.51 22.37
C GLN A 275 11.70 -8.36 21.50
N GLY A 276 10.46 -8.45 21.01
CA GLY A 276 9.92 -7.55 19.99
C GLY A 276 10.39 -7.91 18.57
N VAL A 277 10.05 -7.03 17.64
CA VAL A 277 10.62 -7.01 16.29
C VAL A 277 11.64 -5.88 16.23
N ASP A 278 12.90 -6.23 15.98
CA ASP A 278 14.00 -5.30 16.01
C ASP A 278 13.89 -4.20 14.94
N ARG A 279 14.37 -3.01 15.30
CA ARG A 279 14.51 -1.89 14.37
C ARG A 279 15.56 -2.17 13.30
N LEU A 280 15.17 -1.97 12.04
CA LEU A 280 16.09 -1.92 10.90
C LEU A 280 16.96 -0.66 10.95
N GLN A 281 18.19 -0.75 10.44
CA GLN A 281 19.11 0.39 10.44
C GLN A 281 18.57 1.51 9.54
N THR A 282 18.31 2.68 10.11
CA THR A 282 17.70 3.81 9.38
C THR A 282 18.65 4.98 9.20
N HIS A 283 19.79 4.97 9.90
CA HIS A 283 20.87 5.94 9.79
C HIS A 283 22.19 5.29 9.36
N ARG A 284 23.06 6.07 8.70
CA ARG A 284 24.38 5.59 8.22
C ARG A 284 25.28 5.16 9.37
N GLN A 285 25.19 5.84 10.51
CA GLN A 285 25.78 5.37 11.75
C GLN A 285 24.75 4.46 12.41
N ASP A 286 25.08 3.18 12.52
CA ASP A 286 24.27 2.21 13.24
C ASP A 286 24.57 2.36 14.74
N MET A 287 23.61 2.86 15.54
CA MET A 287 23.78 2.87 17.00
C MET A 287 23.14 1.63 17.67
N GLY A 288 22.74 0.65 16.86
CA GLY A 288 22.21 -0.65 17.28
C GLY A 288 20.71 -0.80 17.00
N THR A 289 20.12 -1.90 17.45
CA THR A 289 18.67 -2.15 17.32
C THR A 289 17.85 -1.49 18.42
N LYS A 290 18.49 -1.08 19.53
CA LYS A 290 17.83 -0.54 20.74
C LYS A 290 18.17 0.92 21.04
N LEU A 291 19.09 1.50 20.29
CA LEU A 291 19.53 2.88 20.39
C LEU A 291 19.72 3.36 18.95
N PHE A 292 19.07 4.47 18.62
CA PHE A 292 19.10 5.22 17.35
C PHE A 292 19.79 4.56 16.12
#